data_AF-A0A828YXV7-F1
#
_entry.id   AF-A0A828YXV7-F1
#
_cell.length_a   1.000
_cell.length_b   1.000
_cell.length_c   1.000
_cell.angle_alpha   90.00
_cell.angle_beta   90.00
_cell.angle_gamma   90.00
#
_symmetry.space_group_name_H-M   'P 1'
#
loop_
_entity.id
_entity.type
_entity.pdbx_description
1 polymer ?
#
loop_
_entity_poly.entity_id
_entity_poly.type
_entity_poly.pdbx_seq_one_letter_code
_entity_poly.pdbx_strand_id
1 'polypeptide(L)'
;MNSEKCLYCGTDRATWNEKGKIGCIHCLKLFRKEYQEHLRPKDFKFSTQSLQGKEFEDLLRFESFSESRKILELDRIAPPFTYRLRIGRNLSGRIYPTVTRTTIGVPTKIFKEFLIHTLNVDPTFLEAKDFPTRIPWGEGSLFFGDEDHLRWEVLAPTISELFRQIERSPLEKLEDQNLFDYDPEFGYVTSCPTNAGSGVKISFKLSIKSWRNRKNISFKIPDFLEFYPENSSEFAVFYLKNFTFSQKNSFLNLVYYLALQVELAF
;
A
#
# COMPACT_ATOMS: atom_id res chain seq x y z
N MET A 1 28.54 -0.78 -28.76
CA MET A 1 28.05 -0.35 -27.42
C MET A 1 27.21 -1.50 -26.88
N ASN A 2 27.69 -2.21 -25.86
CA ASN A 2 26.89 -3.27 -25.23
C ASN A 2 25.61 -2.63 -24.70
N SER A 3 24.44 -3.13 -25.09
CA SER A 3 23.20 -2.65 -24.52
C SER A 3 23.22 -2.96 -23.03
N GLU A 4 23.15 -1.93 -22.19
CA GLU A 4 23.00 -2.09 -20.74
C GLU A 4 21.65 -2.75 -20.48
N LYS A 5 21.67 -4.07 -20.38
CA LYS A 5 20.52 -4.92 -20.11
C LYS A 5 20.80 -5.76 -18.88
N CYS A 6 19.81 -5.89 -18.02
CA CYS A 6 19.89 -6.76 -16.86
C CYS A 6 20.05 -8.22 -17.34
N LEU A 7 21.13 -8.88 -16.92
CA LEU A 7 21.44 -10.26 -17.30
C LEU A 7 20.41 -11.28 -16.80
N TYR A 8 19.59 -10.91 -15.81
CA TYR A 8 18.63 -11.81 -15.16
C TYR A 8 17.25 -11.72 -15.79
N CYS A 9 16.62 -10.54 -15.75
CA CYS A 9 15.24 -10.36 -16.23
C CYS A 9 15.16 -9.78 -17.65
N GLY A 10 16.27 -9.27 -18.17
CA GLY A 10 16.34 -8.64 -19.48
C GLY A 10 15.82 -7.20 -19.55
N THR A 11 15.55 -6.53 -18.43
CA THR A 11 15.19 -5.10 -18.46
C THR A 11 16.39 -4.29 -18.96
N ASP A 12 16.18 -3.51 -20.01
CA ASP A 12 17.15 -2.58 -20.58
C ASP A 12 16.70 -1.12 -20.43
N ARG A 13 17.54 -0.18 -20.89
CA ARG A 13 17.28 1.26 -20.81
C ARG A 13 15.99 1.68 -21.52
N ALA A 14 15.68 1.08 -22.67
CA ALA A 14 14.46 1.40 -23.42
C ALA A 14 13.22 0.99 -22.61
N THR A 15 13.22 -0.22 -22.06
CA THR A 15 12.16 -0.73 -21.20
C THR A 15 11.97 0.14 -19.94
N TRP A 16 13.07 0.57 -19.32
CA TRP A 16 13.03 1.47 -18.16
C TRP A 16 12.41 2.82 -18.52
N ASN A 17 12.87 3.45 -19.59
CA ASN A 17 12.36 4.77 -20.01
C ASN A 17 10.87 4.73 -20.38
N GLU A 18 10.39 3.63 -20.95
CA GLU A 18 8.98 3.44 -21.28
C GLU A 18 8.11 3.21 -20.04
N LYS A 19 8.54 2.34 -19.12
CA LYS A 19 7.67 1.81 -18.05
C LYS A 19 7.98 2.32 -16.65
N GLY A 20 9.17 2.84 -16.41
CA GLY A 20 9.68 3.22 -15.09
C GLY A 20 9.74 2.05 -14.10
N LYS A 21 9.94 0.82 -14.59
CA LYS A 21 9.83 -0.42 -13.80
C LYS A 21 11.03 -1.33 -14.00
N ILE A 22 11.46 -1.98 -12.93
CA ILE A 22 12.47 -3.05 -12.95
C ILE A 22 11.80 -4.42 -12.99
N GLY A 23 12.51 -5.42 -13.53
CA GLY A 23 12.04 -6.81 -13.60
C GLY A 23 12.68 -7.76 -12.59
N CYS A 24 13.66 -7.33 -11.79
CA CYS A 24 14.24 -8.04 -10.65
C CYS A 24 15.17 -7.10 -9.85
N ILE A 25 15.60 -7.47 -8.65
CA ILE A 25 16.52 -6.65 -7.84
C ILE A 25 17.85 -6.36 -8.53
N HIS A 26 18.33 -7.25 -9.41
CA HIS A 26 19.61 -7.05 -10.11
C HIS A 26 19.58 -5.90 -11.11
N CYS A 27 18.40 -5.41 -11.51
CA CYS A 27 18.25 -4.17 -12.27
C CYS A 27 18.82 -2.95 -11.54
N LEU A 28 18.89 -2.98 -10.21
CA LEU A 28 19.49 -1.89 -9.43
C LEU A 28 20.97 -1.70 -9.76
N LYS A 29 21.68 -2.69 -10.33
CA LYS A 29 23.05 -2.51 -10.83
C LYS A 29 23.14 -1.51 -11.99
N LEU A 30 22.05 -1.31 -12.74
CA LEU A 30 21.99 -0.45 -13.94
C LEU A 30 21.20 0.83 -13.70
N PHE A 31 20.16 0.76 -12.86
CA PHE A 31 19.16 1.84 -12.68
C PHE A 31 19.11 2.37 -11.24
N ARG A 32 20.16 2.18 -10.42
CA ARG A 32 20.13 2.53 -8.98
C ARG A 32 19.67 3.97 -8.74
N LYS A 33 20.27 4.91 -9.46
CA LYS A 33 20.04 6.35 -9.25
C LYS A 33 18.62 6.73 -9.66
N GLU A 34 18.19 6.28 -10.83
CA GLU A 34 16.87 6.54 -11.37
C GLU A 34 15.79 5.88 -10.50
N TYR A 35 16.05 4.68 -9.97
CA TYR A 35 15.17 4.02 -9.01
C TYR A 35 15.02 4.84 -7.73
N GLN A 36 16.14 5.32 -7.18
CA GLN A 36 16.19 6.13 -5.97
C GLN A 36 15.41 7.45 -6.11
N GLU A 37 15.52 8.12 -7.25
CA GLU A 37 14.80 9.38 -7.55
C GLU A 37 13.27 9.22 -7.49
N HIS A 38 12.76 8.01 -7.70
CA HIS A 38 11.33 7.71 -7.71
C HIS A 38 10.84 7.05 -6.41
N LEU A 39 11.71 6.87 -5.41
CA LEU A 39 11.29 6.39 -4.09
C LEU A 39 10.39 7.41 -3.41
N ARG A 40 9.32 6.92 -2.75
CA ARG A 40 8.48 7.78 -1.92
C ARG A 40 9.11 7.97 -0.54
N PRO A 41 9.00 9.18 0.06
CA PRO A 41 9.49 9.43 1.41
C PRO A 41 8.97 8.41 2.41
N LYS A 42 9.81 8.01 3.36
CA LYS A 42 9.41 7.12 4.46
C LYS A 42 8.60 7.85 5.52
N ASP A 43 8.83 9.14 5.70
CA ASP A 43 8.24 9.92 6.79
C ASP A 43 7.10 10.80 6.33
N PHE A 44 5.91 10.54 6.87
CA PHE A 44 4.76 11.41 6.79
C PHE A 44 4.38 11.90 8.18
N LYS A 45 4.26 13.22 8.34
CA LYS A 45 3.78 13.85 9.58
C LYS A 45 2.66 14.83 9.26
N PHE A 46 1.45 14.49 9.65
CA PHE A 46 0.32 15.41 9.64
C PHE A 46 0.28 16.19 10.94
N SER A 47 0.14 17.52 10.86
CA SER A 47 -0.11 18.37 12.02
C SER A 47 -0.93 19.60 11.66
N THR A 48 -1.57 20.18 12.68
CA THR A 48 -2.42 21.39 12.66
C THR A 48 -1.81 22.68 12.07
N GLN A 49 -0.51 22.71 11.72
CA GLN A 49 0.22 23.96 11.40
C GLN A 49 -0.30 24.74 10.19
N SER A 50 -1.17 24.16 9.36
CA SER A 50 -1.72 24.80 8.14
C SER A 50 -3.21 25.16 8.23
N LEU A 51 -3.86 25.03 9.39
CA LEU A 51 -5.31 25.27 9.53
C LEU A 51 -5.63 26.54 10.32
N GLN A 52 -6.78 27.15 10.02
CA GLN A 52 -7.29 28.37 10.67
C GLN A 52 -8.78 28.20 11.02
N GLY A 53 -9.24 28.87 12.08
CA GLY A 53 -10.65 28.92 12.47
C GLY A 53 -11.14 27.69 13.25
N LYS A 54 -12.46 27.43 13.23
CA LYS A 54 -13.08 26.38 14.05
C LYS A 54 -12.54 24.96 13.78
N GLU A 55 -12.20 24.65 12.53
CA GLU A 55 -11.57 23.38 12.14
C GLU A 55 -10.22 23.14 12.84
N PHE A 56 -9.49 24.23 13.16
CA PHE A 56 -8.24 24.17 13.90
C PHE A 56 -8.47 23.77 15.37
N GLU A 57 -9.48 24.33 16.04
CA GLU A 57 -9.78 24.01 17.45
C GLU A 57 -10.22 22.54 17.63
N ASP A 58 -11.10 22.06 16.75
CA ASP A 58 -11.57 20.67 16.75
C ASP A 58 -10.40 19.70 16.51
N LEU A 59 -9.54 19.99 15.53
CA LEU A 59 -8.36 19.16 15.26
C LEU A 59 -7.35 19.22 16.40
N LEU A 60 -7.04 20.39 16.97
CA LEU A 60 -6.11 20.53 18.10
C LEU A 60 -6.56 19.71 19.31
N ARG A 61 -7.86 19.75 19.62
CA ARG A 61 -8.45 18.93 20.67
C ARG A 61 -8.30 17.44 20.35
N PHE A 62 -8.61 17.03 19.11
CA PHE A 62 -8.44 15.65 18.69
C PHE A 62 -6.97 15.20 18.77
N GLU A 63 -6.01 16.02 18.35
CA GLU A 63 -4.57 15.73 18.38
C GLU A 63 -4.08 15.36 19.79
N SER A 64 -4.65 16.00 20.83
CA SER A 64 -4.34 15.76 22.24
C SER A 64 -4.82 14.41 22.79
N PHE A 65 -5.71 13.71 22.09
CA PHE A 65 -6.24 12.43 22.54
C PHE A 65 -5.19 11.32 22.46
N SER A 66 -5.30 10.33 23.35
CA SER A 66 -4.57 9.08 23.20
C SER A 66 -4.99 8.35 21.92
N GLU A 67 -4.10 7.49 21.39
CA GLU A 67 -4.36 6.74 20.17
C GLU A 67 -5.68 5.94 20.24
N SER A 68 -5.91 5.21 21.34
CA SER A 68 -7.15 4.44 21.54
C SER A 68 -8.38 5.34 21.54
N ARG A 69 -8.29 6.54 22.11
CA ARG A 69 -9.40 7.51 22.12
C ARG A 69 -9.66 8.10 20.74
N LYS A 70 -8.61 8.33 19.93
CA LYS A 70 -8.74 8.76 18.53
C LYS A 70 -9.46 7.71 17.68
N ILE A 71 -9.11 6.44 17.85
CA ILE A 71 -9.77 5.32 17.17
C ILE A 71 -11.25 5.27 17.55
N LEU A 72 -11.58 5.31 18.85
CA LEU A 72 -12.97 5.32 19.32
C LEU A 72 -13.77 6.51 18.77
N GLU A 73 -13.18 7.69 18.72
CA GLU A 73 -13.85 8.89 18.22
C GLU A 73 -14.08 8.83 16.71
N LEU A 74 -13.12 8.34 15.93
CA LEU A 74 -13.28 8.14 14.48
C LEU A 74 -14.35 7.11 14.16
N ASP A 75 -14.39 6.01 14.91
CA ASP A 75 -15.41 4.99 14.75
C ASP A 75 -16.80 5.51 15.16
N ARG A 76 -16.88 6.37 16.19
CA ARG A 76 -18.13 7.05 16.60
C ARG A 76 -18.63 8.02 15.54
N ILE A 77 -17.72 8.76 14.89
CA ILE A 77 -18.03 9.66 13.78
C ILE A 77 -18.49 8.88 12.55
N ALA A 78 -17.96 7.66 12.37
CA ALA A 78 -18.27 6.77 11.25
C ALA A 78 -18.22 7.49 9.90
N PRO A 79 -17.06 8.13 9.55
CA PRO A 79 -16.96 8.78 8.26
C PRO A 79 -17.18 7.75 7.14
N PRO A 80 -17.76 8.16 5.99
CA PRO A 80 -18.11 7.26 4.88
C PRO A 80 -16.86 6.81 4.09
N PHE A 81 -15.86 6.30 4.80
CA PHE A 81 -14.58 5.83 4.28
C PHE A 81 -14.53 4.31 4.34
N THR A 82 -14.02 3.70 3.27
CA THR A 82 -13.52 2.32 3.34
C THR A 82 -12.02 2.34 3.44
N TYR A 83 -11.47 1.79 4.52
CA TYR A 83 -10.03 1.72 4.73
C TYR A 83 -9.44 0.47 4.09
N ARG A 84 -8.21 0.59 3.62
CA ARG A 84 -7.49 -0.49 2.95
C ARG A 84 -6.00 -0.37 3.26
N LEU A 85 -5.38 -1.47 3.68
CA LEU A 85 -3.92 -1.57 3.75
C LEU A 85 -3.47 -2.66 2.78
N ARG A 86 -2.41 -2.37 2.03
CA ARG A 86 -1.75 -3.29 1.10
C ARG A 86 -0.27 -3.39 1.39
N ILE A 87 0.30 -4.59 1.22
CA ILE A 87 1.74 -4.83 1.34
C ILE A 87 2.21 -5.59 0.09
N GLY A 88 3.15 -5.02 -0.66
CA GLY A 88 3.77 -5.66 -1.83
C GLY A 88 5.11 -6.33 -1.49
N ARG A 89 5.33 -7.55 -2.00
CA ARG A 89 6.59 -8.30 -1.83
C ARG A 89 6.98 -9.05 -3.10
N ASN A 90 8.28 -9.10 -3.34
CA ASN A 90 8.89 -9.94 -4.36
C ASN A 90 9.85 -10.94 -3.74
N LEU A 91 9.76 -12.20 -4.15
CA LEU A 91 10.62 -13.26 -3.64
C LEU A 91 12.09 -13.00 -3.98
N SER A 92 12.96 -13.26 -3.01
CA SER A 92 14.39 -12.99 -3.09
C SER A 92 15.02 -13.66 -4.32
N GLY A 93 15.71 -12.87 -5.14
CA GLY A 93 16.45 -13.30 -6.33
C GLY A 93 15.58 -13.79 -7.50
N ARG A 94 14.28 -13.50 -7.50
CA ARG A 94 13.35 -13.93 -8.57
C ARG A 94 13.01 -12.80 -9.54
N ILE A 95 12.60 -13.19 -10.75
CA ILE A 95 12.14 -12.26 -11.77
C ILE A 95 10.70 -11.88 -11.45
N TYR A 96 10.40 -10.58 -11.40
CA TYR A 96 9.08 -10.07 -11.03
C TYR A 96 8.03 -10.42 -12.10
N PRO A 97 6.76 -10.62 -11.69
CA PRO A 97 5.68 -10.79 -12.64
C PRO A 97 5.51 -9.54 -13.50
N THR A 98 5.01 -9.73 -14.72
CA THR A 98 4.67 -8.61 -15.59
C THR A 98 3.28 -8.88 -16.15
N VAL A 99 2.45 -7.83 -16.26
CA VAL A 99 1.09 -7.91 -16.81
C VAL A 99 1.03 -8.60 -18.19
N THR A 100 2.12 -8.55 -18.96
CA THR A 100 2.23 -9.18 -20.29
C THR A 100 2.71 -10.62 -20.29
N ARG A 101 3.19 -11.15 -19.17
CA ARG A 101 3.64 -12.55 -19.05
C ARG A 101 2.52 -13.37 -18.42
N THR A 102 2.19 -14.50 -19.03
CA THR A 102 1.28 -15.52 -18.46
C THR A 102 1.90 -16.26 -17.26
N THR A 103 3.09 -15.88 -16.81
CA THR A 103 3.85 -16.57 -15.75
C THR A 103 4.23 -15.59 -14.65
N ILE A 104 4.17 -16.09 -13.40
CA ILE A 104 4.47 -15.34 -12.17
C ILE A 104 5.97 -15.01 -12.03
N GLY A 105 6.83 -15.46 -12.94
CA GLY A 105 8.28 -15.30 -12.84
C GLY A 105 8.96 -16.27 -11.86
N VAL A 106 8.16 -17.09 -11.17
CA VAL A 106 8.58 -18.19 -10.29
C VAL A 106 7.90 -19.48 -10.76
N PRO A 107 8.62 -20.62 -10.83
CA PRO A 107 8.00 -21.91 -11.12
C PRO A 107 6.86 -22.21 -10.14
N THR A 108 5.68 -22.56 -10.65
CA THR A 108 4.45 -22.75 -9.86
C THR A 108 4.65 -23.66 -8.66
N LYS A 109 5.40 -24.76 -8.82
CA LYS A 109 5.70 -25.69 -7.73
C LYS A 109 6.46 -25.03 -6.58
N ILE A 110 7.55 -24.30 -6.90
CA ILE A 110 8.35 -23.57 -5.91
C ILE A 110 7.50 -22.52 -5.19
N PHE A 111 6.62 -21.84 -5.93
CA PHE A 111 5.77 -20.82 -5.34
C PHE A 111 4.72 -21.42 -4.40
N LYS A 112 4.08 -22.54 -4.79
CA LYS A 112 3.16 -23.28 -3.90
C LYS A 112 3.86 -23.77 -2.64
N GLU A 113 5.06 -24.34 -2.75
CA GLU A 113 5.86 -24.79 -1.60
C GLU A 113 6.20 -23.63 -0.66
N PHE A 114 6.60 -22.47 -1.19
CA PHE A 114 6.82 -21.26 -0.39
C PHE A 114 5.55 -20.83 0.37
N LEU A 115 4.39 -20.79 -0.30
CA LEU A 115 3.14 -20.41 0.36
C LEU A 115 2.77 -21.37 1.49
N ILE A 116 2.87 -22.68 1.27
CA ILE A 116 2.47 -23.69 2.23
C ILE A 116 3.45 -23.74 3.41
N HIS A 117 4.75 -23.83 3.13
CA HIS A 117 5.73 -24.11 4.17
C HIS A 117 6.26 -22.85 4.87
N THR A 118 6.34 -21.72 4.16
CA THR A 118 6.85 -20.47 4.72
C THR A 118 5.72 -19.59 5.22
N LEU A 119 4.70 -19.33 4.38
CA LEU A 119 3.57 -18.49 4.78
C LEU A 119 2.50 -19.24 5.59
N ASN A 120 2.56 -20.58 5.67
CA ASN A 120 1.52 -21.42 6.28
C ASN A 120 0.13 -21.20 5.67
N VAL A 121 0.08 -21.05 4.36
CA VAL A 121 -1.16 -21.09 3.59
C VAL A 121 -1.74 -22.51 3.62
N ASP A 122 -3.04 -22.62 3.85
CA ASP A 122 -3.76 -23.88 3.75
C ASP A 122 -3.65 -24.45 2.31
N PRO A 123 -3.09 -25.65 2.12
CA PRO A 123 -2.91 -26.26 0.81
C PRO A 123 -4.21 -26.40 -0.01
N THR A 124 -5.37 -26.48 0.64
CA THR A 124 -6.68 -26.60 -0.02
C THR A 124 -6.96 -25.42 -0.94
N PHE A 125 -6.44 -24.23 -0.65
CA PHE A 125 -6.55 -23.05 -1.51
C PHE A 125 -5.69 -23.14 -2.79
N LEU A 126 -4.77 -24.10 -2.87
CA LEU A 126 -3.80 -24.24 -3.96
C LEU A 126 -3.98 -25.52 -4.78
N GLU A 127 -5.07 -26.27 -4.56
CA GLU A 127 -5.36 -27.53 -5.26
C GLU A 127 -5.75 -27.34 -6.74
N ALA A 128 -6.23 -26.15 -7.10
CA ALA A 128 -6.62 -25.84 -8.47
C ALA A 128 -5.44 -26.00 -9.45
N LYS A 129 -5.79 -26.40 -10.68
CA LYS A 129 -4.85 -26.59 -11.80
C LYS A 129 -4.17 -25.27 -12.14
N ASP A 130 -4.93 -24.19 -12.18
CA ASP A 130 -4.43 -22.83 -12.35
C ASP A 130 -4.13 -22.20 -11.00
N PHE A 131 -3.13 -21.31 -10.95
CA PHE A 131 -2.78 -20.62 -9.72
C PHE A 131 -3.89 -19.61 -9.38
N PRO A 132 -4.47 -19.66 -8.16
CA PRO A 132 -5.54 -18.73 -7.80
C PRO A 132 -5.02 -17.30 -7.85
N THR A 133 -5.83 -16.35 -8.32
CA THR A 133 -5.45 -14.93 -8.31
C THR A 133 -5.46 -14.35 -6.90
N ARG A 134 -6.31 -14.89 -6.02
CA ARG A 134 -6.51 -14.42 -4.65
C ARG A 134 -6.82 -15.58 -3.71
N ILE A 135 -6.23 -15.58 -2.51
CA ILE A 135 -6.54 -16.55 -1.44
C ILE A 135 -6.60 -15.86 -0.06
N PRO A 136 -7.38 -16.39 0.90
CA PRO A 136 -7.35 -15.91 2.29
C PRO A 136 -5.98 -16.14 2.94
N TRP A 137 -5.54 -15.20 3.79
CA TRP A 137 -4.35 -15.36 4.63
C TRP A 137 -4.37 -14.40 5.81
N GLY A 138 -4.38 -14.97 7.03
CA GLY A 138 -4.64 -14.20 8.26
C GLY A 138 -6.02 -13.54 8.21
N GLU A 139 -6.08 -12.26 8.56
CA GLU A 139 -7.31 -11.45 8.47
C GLU A 139 -7.54 -10.83 7.08
N GLY A 140 -6.61 -11.08 6.15
CA GLY A 140 -6.60 -10.47 4.82
C GLY A 140 -6.61 -11.48 3.68
N SER A 141 -6.19 -11.02 2.50
CA SER A 141 -6.07 -11.83 1.30
C SER A 141 -4.74 -11.60 0.62
N LEU A 142 -4.10 -12.69 0.19
CA LEU A 142 -2.96 -12.65 -0.72
C LEU A 142 -3.46 -12.62 -2.16
N PHE A 143 -2.82 -11.78 -2.97
CA PHE A 143 -2.98 -11.67 -4.41
C PHE A 143 -1.67 -11.95 -5.12
N PHE A 144 -1.76 -12.51 -6.32
CA PHE A 144 -0.60 -13.01 -7.06
C PHE A 144 -0.60 -12.55 -8.51
N GLY A 145 0.61 -12.42 -9.08
CA GLY A 145 0.79 -12.35 -10.53
C GLY A 145 0.51 -11.00 -11.20
N ASP A 146 0.40 -9.91 -10.44
CA ASP A 146 0.26 -8.56 -11.01
C ASP A 146 1.65 -7.95 -11.35
N GLU A 147 2.12 -6.93 -10.63
CA GLU A 147 3.49 -6.38 -10.79
C GLU A 147 4.48 -6.88 -9.73
N ASP A 148 3.96 -7.50 -8.67
CA ASP A 148 4.72 -8.06 -7.57
C ASP A 148 4.27 -9.51 -7.34
N HIS A 149 5.17 -10.38 -6.88
CA HIS A 149 4.86 -11.79 -6.63
C HIS A 149 3.72 -11.96 -5.63
N LEU A 150 3.74 -11.18 -4.55
CA LEU A 150 2.79 -11.21 -3.47
C LEU A 150 2.26 -9.82 -3.19
N ARG A 151 0.94 -9.70 -3.05
CA ARG A 151 0.31 -8.54 -2.43
C ARG A 151 -0.65 -9.00 -1.36
N TRP A 152 -0.39 -8.63 -0.12
CA TRP A 152 -1.35 -8.84 0.97
C TRP A 152 -2.26 -7.63 1.12
N GLU A 153 -3.51 -7.84 1.47
CA GLU A 153 -4.50 -6.79 1.62
C GLU A 153 -5.51 -7.07 2.71
N VAL A 154 -5.89 -6.00 3.42
CA VAL A 154 -7.08 -5.93 4.26
C VAL A 154 -7.98 -4.77 3.85
N LEU A 155 -9.28 -4.96 4.03
CA LEU A 155 -10.32 -3.97 3.79
C LEU A 155 -11.19 -3.89 5.04
N ALA A 156 -11.41 -2.68 5.53
CA ALA A 156 -12.12 -2.45 6.78
C ALA A 156 -13.07 -1.25 6.66
N PRO A 157 -14.30 -1.33 7.18
CA PRO A 157 -15.23 -0.21 7.23
C PRO A 157 -14.90 0.79 8.34
N THR A 158 -14.12 0.40 9.36
CA THR A 158 -13.75 1.27 10.49
C THR A 158 -12.24 1.25 10.73
N ILE A 159 -11.75 2.25 11.48
CA ILE A 159 -10.33 2.34 11.81
C ILE A 159 -9.95 1.27 12.84
N SER A 160 -10.80 1.01 13.83
CA SER A 160 -10.54 -0.05 14.82
C SER A 160 -10.44 -1.42 14.15
N GLU A 161 -11.33 -1.70 13.19
CA GLU A 161 -11.32 -2.93 12.42
C GLU A 161 -10.02 -3.07 11.62
N LEU A 162 -9.62 -2.00 10.92
CA LEU A 162 -8.40 -2.00 10.13
C LEU A 162 -7.19 -2.38 10.99
N PHE A 163 -6.97 -1.67 12.10
CA PHE A 163 -5.80 -1.92 12.94
C PHE A 163 -5.87 -3.28 13.64
N ARG A 164 -7.07 -3.71 14.06
CA ARG A 164 -7.24 -5.05 14.65
C ARG A 164 -6.92 -6.16 13.65
N GLN A 165 -7.35 -6.03 12.39
CA GLN A 165 -7.02 -7.00 11.34
C GLN A 165 -5.52 -7.05 11.05
N ILE A 166 -4.86 -5.88 11.03
CA ILE A 166 -3.41 -5.82 10.82
C ILE A 166 -2.67 -6.48 11.99
N GLU A 167 -3.03 -6.15 13.24
CA GLU A 167 -2.38 -6.67 14.46
C GLU A 167 -2.56 -8.19 14.64
N ARG A 168 -3.67 -8.77 14.14
CA ARG A 168 -3.94 -10.22 14.20
C ARG A 168 -3.37 -11.01 13.03
N SER A 169 -2.88 -10.34 12.00
CA SER A 169 -2.31 -11.00 10.83
C SER A 169 -0.84 -11.34 11.06
N PRO A 170 -0.35 -12.47 10.51
CA PRO A 170 1.03 -12.93 10.69
C PRO A 170 2.03 -12.14 9.81
N LEU A 171 2.02 -10.81 9.92
CA LEU A 171 2.77 -9.91 9.06
C LEU A 171 4.28 -9.97 9.25
N GLU A 172 4.75 -10.49 10.38
CA GLU A 172 6.18 -10.75 10.62
C GLU A 172 6.80 -11.61 9.52
N LYS A 173 6.02 -12.50 8.91
CA LYS A 173 6.46 -13.33 7.77
C LYS A 173 6.67 -12.53 6.49
N LEU A 174 5.94 -11.43 6.33
CA LEU A 174 6.14 -10.47 5.25
C LEU A 174 7.28 -9.49 5.56
N GLU A 175 7.83 -9.52 6.76
CA GLU A 175 8.94 -8.65 7.17
C GLU A 175 10.32 -9.34 7.12
N ASP A 176 10.38 -10.64 6.84
CA ASP A 176 11.66 -11.35 6.70
C ASP A 176 12.40 -10.95 5.42
N GLN A 177 13.53 -10.26 5.59
CA GLN A 177 14.38 -9.76 4.51
C GLN A 177 15.11 -10.87 3.74
N ASN A 178 15.16 -12.11 4.28
CA ASN A 178 15.75 -13.25 3.57
C ASN A 178 14.77 -13.85 2.55
N LEU A 179 13.47 -13.69 2.77
CA LEU A 179 12.43 -14.23 1.90
C LEU A 179 12.15 -13.34 0.69
N PHE A 180 12.41 -12.04 0.84
CA PHE A 180 12.06 -11.03 -0.17
C PHE A 180 13.26 -10.22 -0.63
N ASP A 181 13.16 -9.70 -1.84
CA ASP A 181 14.13 -8.76 -2.36
C ASP A 181 14.16 -7.50 -1.49
N TYR A 182 15.33 -7.26 -0.88
CA TYR A 182 15.58 -6.17 0.04
C TYR A 182 16.92 -5.52 -0.28
N ASP A 183 16.93 -4.18 -0.30
CA ASP A 183 18.14 -3.37 -0.41
C ASP A 183 18.27 -2.53 0.87
N PRO A 184 19.43 -2.48 1.54
CA PRO A 184 19.59 -1.73 2.79
C PRO A 184 19.27 -0.24 2.69
N GLU A 185 19.46 0.36 1.52
CA GLU A 185 19.13 1.77 1.29
C GLU A 185 17.65 1.95 0.93
N PHE A 186 17.11 1.05 0.09
CA PHE A 186 15.77 1.23 -0.50
C PHE A 186 14.65 0.46 0.21
N GLY A 187 14.96 -0.44 1.14
CA GLY A 187 13.98 -1.33 1.79
C GLY A 187 13.56 -2.50 0.89
N TYR A 188 12.32 -2.97 1.04
CA TYR A 188 11.76 -4.00 0.15
C TYR A 188 11.64 -3.46 -1.26
N VAL A 189 12.20 -4.19 -2.22
CA VAL A 189 12.29 -3.78 -3.62
C VAL A 189 11.07 -4.28 -4.38
N THR A 190 10.40 -3.37 -5.07
CA THR A 190 9.24 -3.63 -5.93
C THR A 190 9.54 -3.30 -7.39
N SER A 191 8.73 -3.81 -8.32
CA SER A 191 8.90 -3.51 -9.74
C SER A 191 8.79 -2.00 -10.02
N CYS A 192 7.77 -1.34 -9.47
CA CYS A 192 7.63 0.11 -9.50
C CYS A 192 8.36 0.74 -8.30
N PRO A 193 9.31 1.68 -8.50
CA PRO A 193 10.07 2.28 -7.40
C PRO A 193 9.20 2.99 -6.37
N THR A 194 8.08 3.56 -6.80
CA THR A 194 7.18 4.29 -5.89
C THR A 194 6.52 3.37 -4.85
N ASN A 195 6.50 2.05 -5.05
CA ASN A 195 5.98 1.08 -4.07
C ASN A 195 7.08 0.48 -3.19
N ALA A 196 8.35 0.82 -3.39
CA ALA A 196 9.47 0.31 -2.62
C ALA A 196 9.64 1.08 -1.30
N GLY A 197 10.38 0.49 -0.36
CA GLY A 197 10.52 0.98 1.01
C GLY A 197 9.95 -0.03 2.00
N SER A 198 8.90 0.32 2.75
CA SER A 198 8.20 -0.70 3.55
C SER A 198 7.33 -1.61 2.67
N GLY A 199 7.04 -1.20 1.43
CA GLY A 199 6.07 -1.89 0.56
C GLY A 199 4.63 -1.73 1.01
N VAL A 200 4.38 -0.95 2.06
CA VAL A 200 3.06 -0.74 2.65
C VAL A 200 2.39 0.47 2.01
N LYS A 201 1.13 0.29 1.61
CA LYS A 201 0.24 1.37 1.19
C LYS A 201 -1.03 1.33 2.01
N ILE A 202 -1.25 2.36 2.83
CA ILE A 202 -2.54 2.57 3.50
C ILE A 202 -3.37 3.55 2.68
N SER A 203 -4.67 3.31 2.61
CA SER A 203 -5.59 4.10 1.80
C SER A 203 -6.96 4.14 2.43
N PHE A 204 -7.72 5.17 2.08
CA PHE A 204 -9.14 5.25 2.35
C PHE A 204 -9.86 5.71 1.10
N LYS A 205 -11.02 5.10 0.88
CA LYS A 205 -11.86 5.31 -0.29
C LYS A 205 -13.12 6.04 0.13
N LEU A 206 -13.49 7.07 -0.62
CA LEU A 206 -14.69 7.88 -0.41
C LEU A 206 -15.47 7.99 -1.73
N SER A 207 -16.80 7.99 -1.65
CA SER A 207 -17.66 8.33 -2.79
C SER A 207 -17.52 9.81 -3.16
N ILE A 208 -17.32 10.13 -4.44
CA ILE A 208 -17.23 11.53 -4.89
C ILE A 208 -18.55 12.29 -4.63
N LYS A 209 -19.69 11.59 -4.51
CA LYS A 209 -20.97 12.22 -4.13
C LYS A 209 -20.91 12.79 -2.70
N SER A 210 -20.40 12.01 -1.75
CA SER A 210 -20.22 12.43 -0.35
C SER A 210 -19.20 13.56 -0.21
N TRP A 211 -18.25 13.65 -1.14
CA TRP A 211 -17.30 14.75 -1.24
C TRP A 211 -18.00 16.06 -1.70
N ARG A 212 -18.86 16.00 -2.73
CA ARG A 212 -19.47 17.20 -3.34
C ARG A 212 -20.60 17.86 -2.53
N ASN A 213 -21.18 17.17 -1.54
CA ASN A 213 -22.38 17.64 -0.85
C ASN A 213 -22.16 18.77 0.20
N ARG A 214 -20.92 19.18 0.50
CA ARG A 214 -20.71 20.35 1.38
C ARG A 214 -20.96 21.67 0.65
N LYS A 215 -21.58 22.62 1.34
CA LYS A 215 -21.69 24.05 0.95
C LYS A 215 -20.35 24.80 0.83
N ASN A 216 -19.22 24.09 0.89
CA ASN A 216 -17.88 24.65 0.77
C ASN A 216 -17.29 24.22 -0.58
N ILE A 217 -16.94 25.20 -1.42
CA ILE A 217 -16.62 24.99 -2.85
C ILE A 217 -15.28 24.24 -3.05
N SER A 218 -14.41 24.16 -2.03
CA SER A 218 -13.15 23.43 -2.11
C SER A 218 -12.89 22.57 -0.87
N PHE A 219 -12.84 21.25 -1.08
CA PHE A 219 -12.24 20.31 -0.12
C PHE A 219 -10.73 20.57 -0.11
N LYS A 220 -10.20 20.87 1.06
CA LYS A 220 -8.78 21.19 1.24
C LYS A 220 -8.01 19.88 1.44
N ILE A 221 -7.59 19.30 0.32
CA ILE A 221 -6.64 18.18 0.30
C ILE A 221 -5.26 18.74 0.66
N PRO A 222 -4.56 18.18 1.66
CA PRO A 222 -3.17 18.54 1.88
C PRO A 222 -2.31 18.19 0.65
N ASP A 223 -1.39 19.07 0.25
CA ASP A 223 -0.63 18.92 -1.00
C ASP A 223 0.18 17.63 -1.11
N PHE A 224 0.58 17.04 0.03
CA PHE A 224 1.30 15.77 0.07
C PHE A 224 0.40 14.55 -0.20
N LEU A 225 -0.93 14.69 -0.08
CA LEU A 225 -1.85 13.57 -0.09
C LEU A 225 -2.26 13.24 -1.53
N GLU A 226 -1.69 12.15 -2.04
CA GLU A 226 -2.01 11.64 -3.36
C GLU A 226 -3.38 10.94 -3.38
N PHE A 227 -4.07 11.02 -4.53
CA PHE A 227 -5.29 10.27 -4.78
C PHE A 227 -5.42 9.84 -6.24
N TYR A 228 -6.28 8.85 -6.49
CA TYR A 228 -6.70 8.46 -7.84
C TYR A 228 -8.19 8.15 -7.88
N PRO A 229 -8.87 8.33 -9.03
CA PRO A 229 -10.26 7.92 -9.21
C PRO A 229 -10.36 6.40 -9.40
N GLU A 230 -11.38 5.79 -8.80
CA GLU A 230 -11.69 4.36 -8.94
C GLU A 230 -13.15 4.19 -9.42
N ASN A 231 -13.44 3.09 -10.13
CA ASN A 231 -14.75 2.79 -10.73
C ASN A 231 -15.32 3.94 -11.56
N SER A 232 -14.66 4.27 -12.68
CA SER A 232 -15.12 5.35 -13.57
C SER A 232 -15.33 6.70 -12.86
N SER A 233 -14.50 6.99 -11.85
CA SER A 233 -14.58 8.19 -11.00
C SER A 233 -15.83 8.27 -10.11
N GLU A 234 -16.42 7.14 -9.73
CA GLU A 234 -17.41 7.11 -8.65
C GLU A 234 -16.76 7.33 -7.28
N PHE A 235 -15.52 6.86 -7.11
CA PHE A 235 -14.78 6.93 -5.86
C PHE A 235 -13.46 7.67 -6.04
N ALA A 236 -13.05 8.37 -4.98
CA ALA A 236 -11.69 8.86 -4.81
C ALA A 236 -10.97 7.98 -3.79
N VAL A 237 -9.79 7.47 -4.15
CA VAL A 237 -8.93 6.70 -3.25
C VAL A 237 -7.72 7.55 -2.90
N PHE A 238 -7.69 8.02 -1.65
CA PHE A 238 -6.53 8.69 -1.08
C PHE A 238 -5.59 7.67 -0.47
N TYR A 239 -4.29 7.89 -0.57
CA TYR A 239 -3.34 6.91 -0.09
C TYR A 239 -2.02 7.52 0.39
N LEU A 240 -1.37 6.80 1.29
CA LEU A 240 -0.01 7.05 1.74
C LEU A 240 0.81 5.79 1.47
N LYS A 241 1.95 5.96 0.80
CA LYS A 241 2.94 4.89 0.59
C LYS A 241 3.98 4.93 1.70
N ASN A 242 4.68 3.82 1.90
CA ASN A 242 5.66 3.65 2.96
C ASN A 242 5.10 3.91 4.37
N PHE A 243 3.80 3.63 4.56
CA PHE A 243 3.18 3.73 5.87
C PHE A 243 3.86 2.78 6.86
N THR A 244 4.10 3.28 8.07
CA THR A 244 4.63 2.51 9.19
C THR A 244 3.79 2.78 10.44
N PHE A 245 3.80 1.86 11.39
CA PHE A 245 3.01 2.00 12.62
C PHE A 245 3.41 3.19 13.49
N SER A 246 4.66 3.67 13.41
CA SER A 246 5.07 4.90 14.08
C SER A 246 4.30 6.14 13.57
N GLN A 247 3.72 6.06 12.38
CA GLN A 247 2.91 7.13 11.75
C GLN A 247 1.42 7.00 12.02
N LYS A 248 0.99 5.96 12.76
CA LYS A 248 -0.42 5.70 13.08
C LYS A 248 -1.11 6.93 13.63
N ASN A 249 -0.48 7.64 14.58
CA ASN A 249 -1.04 8.86 15.15
C ASN A 249 -1.27 9.98 14.12
N SER A 250 -0.32 10.21 13.20
CA SER A 250 -0.47 11.19 12.12
C SER A 250 -1.53 10.77 11.11
N PHE A 251 -1.65 9.47 10.82
CA PHE A 251 -2.71 8.95 9.98
C PHE A 251 -4.10 9.15 10.60
N LEU A 252 -4.26 8.90 11.90
CA LEU A 252 -5.53 9.15 12.61
C LEU A 252 -5.91 10.64 12.55
N ASN A 253 -4.96 11.55 12.76
CA ASN A 253 -5.19 12.99 12.65
C ASN A 253 -5.62 13.39 11.22
N LEU A 254 -4.98 12.81 10.19
CA LEU A 254 -5.33 13.05 8.79
C LEU A 254 -6.76 12.56 8.49
N VAL A 255 -7.10 11.35 8.91
CA VAL A 255 -8.45 10.79 8.72
C VAL A 255 -9.50 11.65 9.40
N TYR A 256 -9.23 12.13 10.62
CA TYR A 256 -10.14 13.03 11.33
C TYR A 256 -10.31 14.36 10.59
N TYR A 257 -9.21 14.98 10.15
CA TYR A 257 -9.26 16.22 9.37
C TYR A 257 -10.10 16.07 8.10
N LEU A 258 -10.00 14.94 7.40
CA LEU A 258 -10.79 14.68 6.19
C LEU A 258 -12.24 14.31 6.53
N ALA A 259 -12.48 13.63 7.65
CA ALA A 259 -13.82 13.37 8.18
C ALA A 259 -14.56 14.69 8.47
N LEU A 260 -13.86 15.70 8.98
CA LEU A 260 -14.40 17.05 9.15
C LEU A 260 -14.74 17.76 7.84
N GLN A 261 -14.45 17.20 6.66
CA GLN A 261 -14.75 17.82 5.36
C GLN A 261 -15.86 17.10 4.57
N VAL A 262 -16.29 15.92 5.01
CA VAL A 262 -17.33 15.13 4.34
C VAL A 262 -18.66 15.23 5.07
N GLU A 263 -19.77 15.03 4.36
CA GLU A 263 -21.08 14.88 4.98
C GLU A 263 -21.16 13.50 5.64
N LEU A 264 -21.39 13.48 6.96
CA LEU A 264 -21.69 12.23 7.67
C LEU A 264 -23.09 11.81 7.23
N ALA A 265 -23.24 10.58 6.76
CA ALA A 265 -24.55 10.03 6.47
C ALA A 265 -25.34 9.98 7.80
N PHE A 266 -26.23 10.94 8.01
CA PHE A 266 -27.25 10.88 9.05
C PHE A 266 -28.42 10.04 8.55
#